data_AF-A0A918A9A6-F1
#
_entry.id   AF-A0A918A9A6-F1
#
_cell.length_a   1.000
_cell.length_b   1.000
_cell.length_c   1.000
_cell.angle_alpha   90.00
_cell.angle_beta   90.00
_cell.angle_gamma   90.00
#
_symmetry.space_group_name_H-M   'P 1'
#
loop_
_entity.id
_entity.type
_entity.pdbx_description
1 polymer ?
#
loop_
_entity_poly.entity_id
_entity_poly.type
_entity_poly.pdbx_seq_one_letter_code
_entity_poly.pdbx_strand_id
1 'polypeptide(L)'
;MKSVAEICSDLIRFDTTNPGSGERPAAEYVATLLSEAGLEPEVFESAPRRTTVVARLEGDSPDALLIHGHLDVVPAEPAEWRTHPFSGEIDDGCVHGRGAVDMKGSCAMTLATVLGLRARGVRPKRDVVLAFLADEEATGDYGSRHAVTAHRELFDGVTQAISESGGFSVVSGEHRVYPVAVGERGTAWMKLTAHGVAGHGSRPAVDNPVATLAHALSRVAAHPWPVRLTPSVAALLRSLSEITGTPIDLDRLDEEAARLGALGHLFQSQIRNSANPTMLRAGYKVNVVPSTAEAHVDGRYLPGLREEFLETIDELLGPKIVREFVNLEDAPAAPYPSAFFDELAGSLVAEDPLARPVPYVMSGGTDAKSFAGIGIEGYGFAPLMLRPDLDYFGMFHGKDERVPVEGLEFGTRVLTRLLT
;
A
#
# COMPACT_ATOMS: atom_id res chain seq x y z
N MET A 1 -4.64 29.53 -8.65
CA MET A 1 -4.59 28.22 -7.97
C MET A 1 -3.60 27.37 -8.73
N LYS A 2 -2.69 26.68 -8.03
CA LYS A 2 -1.75 25.74 -8.66
C LYS A 2 -2.53 24.61 -9.33
N SER A 3 -2.06 24.15 -10.48
CA SER A 3 -2.51 22.90 -11.10
C SER A 3 -2.12 21.69 -10.25
N VAL A 4 -2.78 20.55 -10.46
CA VAL A 4 -2.45 19.30 -9.77
C VAL A 4 -1.00 18.86 -10.04
N ALA A 5 -0.51 19.08 -11.27
CA ALA A 5 0.87 18.75 -11.63
C ALA A 5 1.89 19.63 -10.89
N GLU A 6 1.61 20.92 -10.72
CA GLU A 6 2.46 21.82 -9.91
C GLU A 6 2.45 21.44 -8.44
N ILE A 7 1.30 21.06 -7.86
CA ILE A 7 1.24 20.58 -6.47
C ILE A 7 2.05 19.29 -6.31
N CYS A 8 1.91 18.34 -7.24
CA CYS A 8 2.67 17.08 -7.24
C CYS A 8 4.18 17.34 -7.36
N SER A 9 4.58 18.19 -8.32
CA SER A 9 5.95 18.63 -8.53
C SER A 9 6.56 19.24 -7.26
N ASP A 10 5.83 20.13 -6.59
CA ASP A 10 6.31 20.75 -5.35
C ASP A 10 6.42 19.75 -4.20
N LEU A 11 5.48 18.81 -4.05
CA LEU A 11 5.58 17.74 -3.05
C LEU A 11 6.80 16.85 -3.29
N ILE A 12 7.09 16.49 -4.55
CA ILE A 12 8.25 15.65 -4.92
C ILE A 12 9.58 16.35 -4.59
N ARG A 13 9.65 17.68 -4.70
CA ARG A 13 10.87 18.45 -4.40
C ARG A 13 11.27 18.41 -2.92
N PHE A 14 10.35 18.11 -2.02
CA PHE A 14 10.68 17.82 -0.65
C PHE A 14 11.22 16.39 -0.54
N ASP A 15 12.52 16.27 -0.23
CA ASP A 15 13.09 14.99 0.18
C ASP A 15 12.53 14.61 1.56
N THR A 16 11.61 13.65 1.55
CA THR A 16 10.93 13.08 2.71
C THR A 16 11.30 11.60 2.90
N THR A 17 12.51 11.22 2.47
CA THR A 17 12.99 9.83 2.54
C THR A 17 12.87 9.23 3.94
N ASN A 18 12.34 8.00 4.01
CA ASN A 18 12.21 7.21 5.23
C ASN A 18 13.04 5.90 5.16
N PRO A 19 13.96 5.65 6.12
CA PRO A 19 14.40 6.55 7.20
C PRO A 19 15.27 7.68 6.67
N GLY A 20 15.19 8.86 7.31
CA GLY A 20 16.08 9.96 6.96
C GLY A 20 15.48 11.34 7.19
N SER A 21 15.14 12.02 6.10
CA SER A 21 14.83 13.45 6.08
C SER A 21 13.53 13.76 6.83
N GLY A 22 12.54 12.88 6.85
CA GLY A 22 11.25 13.14 7.51
C GLY A 22 10.41 14.19 6.76
N GLU A 23 9.14 14.28 7.16
CA GLU A 23 8.03 14.77 6.36
C GLU A 23 7.71 16.25 6.63
N ARG A 24 8.27 16.83 7.70
CA ARG A 24 7.96 18.20 8.14
C ARG A 24 7.87 19.26 7.02
N PRO A 25 8.86 19.41 6.11
CA PRO A 25 8.77 20.44 5.08
C PRO A 25 7.59 20.25 4.12
N ALA A 26 7.26 18.99 3.77
CA ALA A 26 6.10 18.67 2.95
C ALA A 26 4.79 18.87 3.73
N ALA A 27 4.76 18.48 5.01
CA ALA A 27 3.62 18.70 5.89
C ALA A 27 3.29 20.20 6.07
N GLU A 28 4.31 21.04 6.32
CA GLU A 28 4.15 22.50 6.42
C GLU A 28 3.64 23.12 5.10
N TYR A 29 4.11 22.61 3.96
CA TYR A 29 3.59 23.00 2.65
C TYR A 29 2.11 22.65 2.48
N VAL A 30 1.72 21.42 2.82
CA VAL A 30 0.32 20.95 2.79
C VAL A 30 -0.56 21.79 3.70
N ALA A 31 -0.14 22.01 4.96
CA ALA A 31 -0.87 22.83 5.92
C ALA A 31 -1.04 24.27 5.42
N THR A 32 -0.01 24.84 4.77
CA THR A 32 -0.10 26.18 4.16
C THR A 32 -1.17 26.23 3.08
N LEU A 33 -1.18 25.27 2.15
CA LEU A 33 -2.20 25.22 1.08
C LEU A 33 -3.62 25.11 1.63
N LEU A 34 -3.82 24.25 2.64
CA LEU A 34 -5.13 24.07 3.28
C LEU A 34 -5.58 25.33 4.03
N SER A 35 -4.65 25.99 4.75
CA SER A 35 -4.91 27.25 5.47
C SER A 35 -5.27 28.38 4.52
N GLU A 36 -4.56 28.52 3.39
CA GLU A 36 -4.87 29.51 2.34
C GLU A 36 -6.25 29.30 1.70
N ALA A 37 -6.77 28.07 1.72
CA ALA A 37 -8.14 27.74 1.30
C ALA A 37 -9.20 27.92 2.40
N GLY A 38 -8.79 28.41 3.57
CA GLY A 38 -9.65 28.69 4.73
C GLY A 38 -10.10 27.43 5.46
N LEU A 39 -9.27 26.38 5.50
CA LEU A 39 -9.39 25.29 6.46
C LEU A 39 -8.44 25.54 7.63
N GLU A 40 -8.67 24.85 8.75
CA GLU A 40 -7.83 24.93 9.96
C GLU A 40 -7.10 23.57 10.13
N PRO A 41 -5.94 23.36 9.48
CA PRO A 41 -5.22 22.10 9.59
C PRO A 41 -4.54 21.96 10.97
N GLU A 42 -4.69 20.80 11.58
CA GLU A 42 -3.93 20.37 12.74
C GLU A 42 -2.64 19.70 12.28
N VAL A 43 -1.50 20.17 12.83
CA VAL A 43 -0.16 19.67 12.51
C VAL A 43 0.48 19.17 13.80
N PHE A 44 0.85 17.89 13.82
CA PHE A 44 1.42 17.26 15.01
C PHE A 44 2.56 16.31 14.67
N GLU A 45 3.39 16.02 15.67
CA GLU A 45 4.55 15.14 15.55
C GLU A 45 4.63 14.16 16.72
N SER A 46 4.90 12.89 16.40
CA SER A 46 5.20 11.85 17.39
C SER A 46 6.71 11.68 17.65
N ALA A 47 7.53 12.13 16.71
CA ALA A 47 8.99 12.12 16.74
C ALA A 47 9.55 13.27 15.90
N PRO A 48 10.81 13.71 16.10
CA PRO A 48 11.38 14.83 15.37
C PRO A 48 11.24 14.68 13.86
N ARG A 49 10.55 15.65 13.23
CA ARG A 49 10.28 15.72 11.78
C ARG A 49 9.32 14.66 11.23
N ARG A 50 8.74 13.78 12.07
CA ARG A 50 7.65 12.88 11.73
C ARG A 50 6.32 13.60 11.84
N THR A 51 5.99 14.36 10.82
CA THR A 51 4.91 15.35 10.86
C THR A 51 3.69 14.90 10.09
N THR A 52 2.57 14.82 10.78
CA THR A 52 1.25 14.52 10.21
C THR A 52 0.43 15.81 10.12
N VAL A 53 -0.38 15.94 9.08
CA VAL A 53 -1.37 17.02 8.90
C VAL A 53 -2.77 16.41 8.78
N VAL A 54 -3.71 16.89 9.60
CA VAL A 54 -5.12 16.53 9.50
C VAL A 54 -5.96 17.78 9.34
N ALA A 55 -6.94 17.77 8.45
CA ALA A 55 -7.89 18.88 8.30
C ALA A 55 -9.28 18.35 7.99
N ARG A 56 -10.31 19.12 8.35
CA ARG A 56 -11.70 18.79 8.05
C ARG A 56 -12.31 19.82 7.11
N LEU A 57 -12.94 19.33 6.06
CA LEU A 57 -13.79 20.10 5.14
C LEU A 57 -15.25 19.77 5.44
N GLU A 58 -16.00 20.77 5.92
CA GLU A 58 -17.42 20.60 6.22
C GLU A 58 -18.26 20.35 4.97
N GLY A 59 -19.10 19.32 5.01
CA GLY A 59 -20.04 18.96 3.96
C GLY A 59 -21.51 19.13 4.37
N ASP A 60 -22.41 18.63 3.52
CA ASP A 60 -23.85 18.74 3.74
C ASP A 60 -24.41 17.71 4.75
N SER A 61 -23.62 16.71 5.12
CA SER A 61 -23.90 15.74 6.19
C SER A 61 -22.71 15.65 7.16
N PRO A 62 -22.94 15.50 8.48
CA PRO A 62 -21.88 15.28 9.45
C PRO A 62 -21.25 13.88 9.41
N ASP A 63 -21.83 12.94 8.65
CA ASP A 63 -21.13 11.69 8.32
C ASP A 63 -19.84 12.04 7.57
N ALA A 64 -18.71 11.39 7.88
CA ALA A 64 -17.43 11.78 7.31
C ALA A 64 -16.78 10.66 6.47
N LEU A 65 -16.17 11.08 5.36
CA LEU A 65 -15.23 10.28 4.57
C LEU A 65 -13.81 10.72 4.90
N LEU A 66 -12.94 9.77 5.25
CA LEU A 66 -11.51 10.01 5.33
C LEU A 66 -10.87 9.86 3.95
N ILE A 67 -10.07 10.82 3.53
CA ILE A 67 -9.12 10.68 2.43
C ILE A 67 -7.74 10.80 3.04
N HIS A 68 -6.97 9.72 3.03
CA HIS A 68 -5.64 9.73 3.60
C HIS A 68 -4.56 9.30 2.61
N GLY A 69 -3.35 9.78 2.87
CA GLY A 69 -2.13 9.36 2.19
C GLY A 69 -0.91 9.73 3.00
N HIS A 70 0.24 9.16 2.65
CA HIS A 70 1.50 9.41 3.33
C HIS A 70 2.37 10.40 2.53
N LEU A 71 3.26 11.11 3.24
CA LEU A 71 4.16 12.11 2.67
C LEU A 71 5.60 11.62 2.56
N ASP A 72 5.97 10.57 3.28
CA ASP A 72 7.27 9.94 3.13
C ASP A 72 7.39 9.13 1.84
N VAL A 73 8.62 8.72 1.57
CA VAL A 73 8.98 7.93 0.40
C VAL A 73 10.14 7.00 0.75
N VAL A 74 10.25 5.86 0.08
CA VAL A 74 11.47 5.04 0.16
C VAL A 74 12.73 5.75 -0.37
N PRO A 75 13.94 5.31 0.04
CA PRO A 75 15.19 5.82 -0.51
C PRO A 75 15.30 5.72 -2.03
N ALA A 76 16.02 6.67 -2.63
CA ALA A 76 16.35 6.67 -4.05
C ALA A 76 17.83 7.05 -4.24
N GLU A 77 18.58 6.25 -4.99
CA GLU A 77 19.99 6.52 -5.32
C GLU A 77 20.06 7.42 -6.57
N PRO A 78 20.44 8.71 -6.45
CA PRO A 78 20.39 9.63 -7.59
C PRO A 78 21.21 9.19 -8.80
N ALA A 79 22.31 8.45 -8.61
CA ALA A 79 23.14 7.96 -9.70
C ALA A 79 22.44 6.91 -10.59
N GLU A 80 21.36 6.29 -10.09
CA GLU A 80 20.59 5.29 -10.82
C GLU A 80 19.38 5.86 -11.58
N TRP A 81 19.14 7.17 -11.46
CA TRP A 81 17.99 7.84 -12.06
C TRP A 81 18.39 8.70 -13.26
N ARG A 82 17.52 8.75 -14.26
CA ARG A 82 17.70 9.61 -15.44
C ARG A 82 17.53 11.09 -15.10
N THR A 83 16.54 11.37 -14.26
CA THR A 83 16.26 12.69 -13.68
C THR A 83 16.41 12.57 -12.18
N HIS A 84 16.99 13.58 -11.51
CA HIS A 84 17.19 13.54 -10.06
C HIS A 84 15.88 13.18 -9.33
N PRO A 85 15.86 12.22 -8.39
CA PRO A 85 14.63 11.67 -7.82
C PRO A 85 13.74 12.71 -7.14
N PHE A 86 14.32 13.81 -6.64
CA PHE A 86 13.59 14.92 -6.01
C PHE A 86 13.52 16.18 -6.88
N SER A 87 13.55 16.06 -8.21
CA SER A 87 13.46 17.22 -9.11
C SER A 87 12.05 17.81 -9.19
N GLY A 88 11.03 16.95 -9.14
CA GLY A 88 9.65 17.31 -9.48
C GLY A 88 9.54 17.82 -10.93
N GLU A 89 10.41 17.36 -11.83
CA GLU A 89 10.43 17.84 -13.22
C GLU A 89 9.12 17.47 -13.93
N ILE A 90 8.52 18.43 -14.63
CA ILE A 90 7.35 18.20 -15.48
C ILE A 90 7.84 18.16 -16.92
N ASP A 91 7.99 16.97 -17.47
CA ASP A 91 8.51 16.74 -18.83
C ASP A 91 7.86 15.51 -19.48
N ASP A 92 7.74 15.54 -20.82
CA ASP A 92 7.11 14.49 -21.63
C ASP A 92 5.69 14.10 -21.15
N GLY A 93 4.92 15.10 -20.71
CA GLY A 93 3.56 14.92 -20.19
C GLY A 93 3.48 14.17 -18.86
N CYS A 94 4.59 14.03 -18.13
CA CYS A 94 4.65 13.39 -16.82
C CYS A 94 5.26 14.33 -15.77
N VAL A 95 4.92 14.09 -14.50
CA VAL A 95 5.67 14.62 -13.35
C VAL A 95 6.62 13.51 -12.89
N HIS A 96 7.93 13.80 -12.88
CA HIS A 96 8.99 12.85 -12.56
C HIS A 96 9.50 13.03 -11.15
N GLY A 97 9.72 11.92 -10.47
CA GLY A 97 10.43 11.85 -9.19
C GLY A 97 9.86 10.80 -8.23
N ARG A 98 10.65 10.51 -7.20
CA ARG A 98 10.30 9.59 -6.13
C ARG A 98 9.04 10.11 -5.41
N GLY A 99 8.05 9.23 -5.30
CA GLY A 99 6.74 9.50 -4.73
C GLY A 99 5.70 10.03 -5.70
N ALA A 100 6.02 10.16 -7.00
CA ALA A 100 5.02 10.46 -8.02
C ALA A 100 3.86 9.45 -8.02
N VAL A 101 4.17 8.16 -7.96
CA VAL A 101 3.26 7.01 -7.82
C VAL A 101 2.94 6.75 -6.36
N ASP A 102 3.94 6.73 -5.48
CA ASP A 102 3.79 6.29 -4.08
C ASP A 102 4.29 7.33 -3.05
N MET A 103 3.43 8.23 -2.56
CA MET A 103 2.07 8.47 -3.06
C MET A 103 1.70 9.95 -3.19
N LYS A 104 2.71 10.82 -3.34
CA LYS A 104 2.54 12.28 -3.47
C LYS A 104 1.70 12.71 -4.66
N GLY A 105 1.63 11.90 -5.73
CA GLY A 105 0.66 12.12 -6.82
C GLY A 105 -0.79 12.09 -6.33
N SER A 106 -1.14 11.08 -5.52
CA SER A 106 -2.46 10.95 -4.89
C SER A 106 -2.74 12.07 -3.91
N CYS A 107 -1.75 12.45 -3.08
CA CYS A 107 -1.86 13.61 -2.20
C CYS A 107 -2.13 14.90 -2.99
N ALA A 108 -1.46 15.09 -4.12
CA ALA A 108 -1.67 16.25 -4.99
C ALA A 108 -3.07 16.29 -5.59
N MET A 109 -3.61 15.15 -6.04
CA MET A 109 -4.99 15.06 -6.55
C MET A 109 -6.00 15.44 -5.47
N THR A 110 -5.85 14.89 -4.25
CA THR A 110 -6.70 15.22 -3.10
C THR A 110 -6.65 16.71 -2.77
N LEU A 111 -5.45 17.30 -2.70
CA LEU A 111 -5.29 18.74 -2.46
C LEU A 111 -5.94 19.56 -3.57
N ALA A 112 -5.66 19.26 -4.84
CA ALA A 112 -6.24 19.97 -5.97
C ALA A 112 -7.78 19.93 -5.96
N THR A 113 -8.37 18.78 -5.62
CA THR A 113 -9.83 18.63 -5.46
C THR A 113 -10.37 19.54 -4.36
N VAL A 114 -9.80 19.48 -3.16
CA VAL A 114 -10.26 20.27 -2.00
C VAL A 114 -10.12 21.77 -2.25
N LEU A 115 -8.95 22.21 -2.74
CA LEU A 115 -8.69 23.61 -3.09
C LEU A 115 -9.68 24.08 -4.17
N GLY A 116 -9.94 23.24 -5.18
CA GLY A 116 -10.89 23.49 -6.25
C GLY A 116 -12.34 23.62 -5.77
N LEU A 117 -12.77 22.79 -4.81
CA LEU A 117 -14.09 22.91 -4.19
C LEU A 117 -14.23 24.22 -3.40
N ARG A 118 -13.22 24.55 -2.58
CA ARG A 118 -13.20 25.79 -1.78
C ARG A 118 -13.27 27.03 -2.66
N ALA A 119 -12.47 27.12 -3.70
CA ALA A 119 -12.48 28.29 -4.58
C ALA A 119 -13.79 28.48 -5.36
N ARG A 120 -14.54 27.39 -5.60
CA ARG A 120 -15.86 27.44 -6.25
C ARG A 120 -17.01 27.63 -5.26
N GLY A 121 -16.74 27.59 -3.96
CA GLY A 121 -17.78 27.63 -2.92
C GLY A 121 -18.69 26.39 -2.93
N VAL A 122 -18.19 25.25 -3.43
CA VAL A 122 -18.95 23.99 -3.46
C VAL A 122 -18.66 23.21 -2.19
N ARG A 123 -19.72 22.79 -1.49
CA ARG A 123 -19.61 21.89 -0.33
C ARG A 123 -19.69 20.43 -0.79
N PRO A 124 -18.92 19.52 -0.20
CA PRO A 124 -19.06 18.10 -0.46
C PRO A 124 -20.37 17.54 0.13
N LYS A 125 -20.84 16.40 -0.40
CA LYS A 125 -22.07 15.72 0.06
C LYS A 125 -22.08 15.36 1.55
N ARG A 126 -20.89 15.20 2.13
CA ARG A 126 -20.62 14.78 3.50
C ARG A 126 -19.28 15.36 3.95
N ASP A 127 -19.01 15.41 5.25
CA ASP A 127 -17.73 15.87 5.76
C ASP A 127 -16.57 15.09 5.13
N VAL A 128 -15.46 15.77 4.86
CA VAL A 128 -14.23 15.14 4.39
C VAL A 128 -13.12 15.42 5.39
N VAL A 129 -12.62 14.35 6.01
CA VAL A 129 -11.40 14.41 6.82
C VAL A 129 -10.23 14.09 5.91
N LEU A 130 -9.24 14.95 5.90
CA LEU A 130 -8.01 14.80 5.13
C LEU A 130 -6.91 14.43 6.13
N ALA A 131 -6.13 13.38 5.86
CA ALA A 131 -4.95 13.04 6.64
C ALA A 131 -3.73 12.81 5.75
N PHE A 132 -2.70 13.61 5.93
CA PHE A 132 -1.40 13.47 5.27
C PHE A 132 -0.40 13.00 6.32
N LEU A 133 -0.11 11.71 6.28
CA LEU A 133 0.52 10.94 7.35
C LEU A 133 2.04 10.84 7.15
N ALA A 134 2.75 10.56 8.23
CA ALA A 134 4.18 10.27 8.23
C ALA A 134 4.44 8.76 8.40
N ASP A 135 5.66 8.33 8.08
CA ASP A 135 6.20 7.02 8.46
C ASP A 135 5.51 5.76 7.91
N GLU A 136 4.70 5.86 6.84
CA GLU A 136 4.04 4.70 6.24
C GLU A 136 5.06 3.70 5.68
N GLU A 137 6.07 4.23 4.97
CA GLU A 137 7.12 3.47 4.26
C GLU A 137 8.10 2.73 5.21
N ALA A 138 7.84 2.77 6.51
CA ALA A 138 8.57 2.04 7.53
C ALA A 138 7.64 1.21 8.41
N THR A 139 7.01 1.84 9.41
CA THR A 139 6.21 1.13 10.40
C THR A 139 4.79 1.64 10.48
N GLY A 140 4.56 2.93 10.27
CA GLY A 140 3.32 3.63 10.59
C GLY A 140 3.20 4.02 12.07
N ASP A 141 4.18 3.67 12.93
CA ASP A 141 4.15 3.96 14.38
C ASP A 141 4.12 5.46 14.64
N TYR A 142 4.89 6.22 13.85
CA TYR A 142 5.02 7.66 14.02
C TYR A 142 3.92 8.47 13.31
N GLY A 143 3.21 7.90 12.35
CA GLY A 143 2.11 8.56 11.65
C GLY A 143 0.75 7.98 11.99
N SER A 144 0.24 7.06 11.17
CA SER A 144 -1.14 6.58 11.27
C SER A 144 -1.48 5.97 12.63
N ARG A 145 -0.60 5.15 13.22
CA ARG A 145 -0.83 4.59 14.56
C ARG A 145 -0.84 5.67 15.63
N HIS A 146 0.07 6.65 15.54
CA HIS A 146 0.05 7.78 16.45
C HIS A 146 -1.24 8.61 16.30
N ALA A 147 -1.67 8.88 15.07
CA ALA A 147 -2.89 9.63 14.79
C ALA A 147 -4.13 8.96 15.42
N VAL A 148 -4.32 7.65 15.22
CA VAL A 148 -5.50 6.95 15.77
C VAL A 148 -5.43 6.69 17.27
N THR A 149 -4.25 6.78 17.90
CA THR A 149 -4.08 6.55 19.34
C THR A 149 -4.05 7.82 20.17
N ALA A 150 -3.40 8.89 19.68
CA ALA A 150 -3.21 10.14 20.40
C ALA A 150 -4.15 11.26 19.94
N HIS A 151 -4.68 11.18 18.72
CA HIS A 151 -5.52 12.20 18.07
C HIS A 151 -6.81 11.60 17.49
N ARG A 152 -7.37 10.59 18.17
CA ARG A 152 -8.51 9.82 17.69
C ARG A 152 -9.73 10.68 17.40
N GLU A 153 -9.92 11.74 18.20
CA GLU A 153 -11.02 12.70 18.09
C GLU A 153 -11.09 13.41 16.74
N LEU A 154 -9.97 13.52 16.01
CA LEU A 154 -9.96 14.13 14.67
C LEU A 154 -10.74 13.30 13.64
N PHE A 155 -10.93 12.01 13.92
CA PHE A 155 -11.62 11.04 13.07
C PHE A 155 -13.06 10.76 13.53
N ASP A 156 -13.60 11.55 14.46
CA ASP A 156 -14.99 11.40 14.89
C ASP A 156 -15.96 11.56 13.71
N GLY A 157 -16.96 10.67 13.65
CA GLY A 157 -17.95 10.60 12.56
C GLY A 157 -17.45 9.95 11.26
N VAL A 158 -16.18 9.56 11.18
CA VAL A 158 -15.64 8.84 10.03
C VAL A 158 -16.05 7.37 10.08
N THR A 159 -16.66 6.88 9.01
CA THR A 159 -17.03 5.45 8.88
C THR A 159 -16.32 4.76 7.72
N GLN A 160 -15.89 5.53 6.73
CA GLN A 160 -15.26 5.05 5.51
C GLN A 160 -14.01 5.86 5.21
N ALA A 161 -13.03 5.23 4.57
CA ALA A 161 -11.80 5.86 4.12
C ALA A 161 -11.47 5.45 2.68
N ILE A 162 -10.83 6.38 1.95
CA ILE A 162 -10.08 6.06 0.74
C ILE A 162 -8.60 6.39 0.90
N SER A 163 -7.75 5.55 0.31
CA SER A 163 -6.30 5.65 0.39
C SER A 163 -5.61 5.21 -0.91
N GLU A 164 -4.31 4.92 -0.83
CA GLU A 164 -3.48 4.48 -1.95
C GLU A 164 -3.85 3.13 -2.58
N SER A 165 -3.10 2.76 -3.63
CA SER A 165 -3.02 1.40 -4.17
C SER A 165 -4.35 0.76 -4.65
N GLY A 166 -5.18 1.58 -5.29
CA GLY A 166 -6.31 1.16 -6.13
C GLY A 166 -6.80 2.34 -6.97
N GLY A 167 -7.81 2.15 -7.82
CA GLY A 167 -8.36 3.20 -8.70
C GLY A 167 -7.47 3.56 -9.91
N PHE A 168 -6.33 2.90 -10.12
CA PHE A 168 -5.50 3.12 -11.30
C PHE A 168 -5.98 2.30 -12.51
N SER A 169 -5.74 2.75 -13.74
CA SER A 169 -6.23 2.03 -14.93
C SER A 169 -5.26 0.92 -15.40
N VAL A 170 -5.79 -0.27 -15.68
CA VAL A 170 -5.10 -1.33 -16.43
C VAL A 170 -5.83 -1.54 -17.75
N VAL A 171 -5.14 -1.30 -18.87
CA VAL A 171 -5.74 -1.42 -20.21
C VAL A 171 -5.95 -2.89 -20.58
N SER A 172 -7.15 -3.21 -21.06
CA SER A 172 -7.53 -4.56 -21.52
C SER A 172 -8.42 -4.47 -22.76
N GLY A 173 -7.82 -4.57 -23.94
CA GLY A 173 -8.55 -4.40 -25.20
C GLY A 173 -9.20 -3.02 -25.29
N GLU A 174 -10.52 -2.98 -25.47
CA GLU A 174 -11.32 -1.75 -25.50
C GLU A 174 -11.78 -1.27 -24.12
N HIS A 175 -11.35 -1.94 -23.05
CA HIS A 175 -11.72 -1.64 -21.67
C HIS A 175 -10.54 -1.12 -20.87
N ARG A 176 -10.84 -0.37 -19.81
CA ARG A 176 -9.88 -0.02 -18.75
C ARG A 176 -10.39 -0.59 -17.44
N VAL A 177 -9.69 -1.58 -16.93
CA VAL A 177 -9.96 -2.18 -15.63
C VAL A 177 -9.44 -1.23 -14.55
N TYR A 178 -10.27 -0.94 -13.56
CA TYR A 178 -9.88 -0.13 -12.40
C TYR A 178 -10.03 -0.98 -11.13
N PRO A 179 -8.95 -1.59 -10.62
CA PRO A 179 -9.00 -2.34 -9.36
C PRO A 179 -9.22 -1.37 -8.20
N VAL A 180 -10.34 -1.48 -7.50
CA VAL A 180 -10.62 -0.74 -6.27
C VAL A 180 -10.34 -1.69 -5.11
N ALA A 181 -9.36 -1.36 -4.27
CA ALA A 181 -8.97 -2.27 -3.21
C ALA A 181 -10.06 -2.31 -2.14
N VAL A 182 -10.51 -3.53 -1.82
CA VAL A 182 -11.48 -3.82 -0.76
C VAL A 182 -10.84 -4.66 0.35
N GLY A 183 -9.51 -4.78 0.33
CA GLY A 183 -8.74 -5.46 1.35
C GLY A 183 -7.28 -5.55 0.99
N GLU A 184 -6.48 -5.97 1.95
CA GLU A 184 -5.03 -6.01 1.87
C GLU A 184 -4.50 -7.32 2.44
N ARG A 185 -3.28 -7.70 2.05
CA ARG A 185 -2.59 -8.81 2.70
C ARG A 185 -2.04 -8.37 4.06
N GLY A 186 -2.18 -9.28 5.01
CA GLY A 186 -1.51 -9.18 6.29
C GLY A 186 -0.01 -9.46 6.13
N THR A 187 0.77 -8.96 7.09
CA THR A 187 2.22 -9.08 7.08
C THR A 187 2.67 -9.75 8.36
N ALA A 188 3.52 -10.76 8.23
CA ALA A 188 4.16 -11.45 9.34
C ALA A 188 5.66 -11.54 9.03
N TRP A 189 6.40 -10.49 9.37
CA TRP A 189 7.85 -10.50 9.29
C TRP A 189 8.40 -11.18 10.53
N MET A 190 9.07 -12.30 10.32
CA MET A 190 9.43 -13.22 11.40
C MET A 190 10.94 -13.31 11.52
N LYS A 191 11.44 -13.12 12.73
CA LYS A 191 12.80 -13.52 13.12
C LYS A 191 12.76 -14.95 13.65
N LEU A 192 13.60 -15.80 13.10
CA LEU A 192 13.71 -17.21 13.43
C LEU A 192 15.07 -17.49 14.08
N THR A 193 15.07 -18.04 15.28
CA THR A 193 16.30 -18.36 16.01
C THR A 193 16.35 -19.84 16.36
N ALA A 194 17.42 -20.52 15.94
CA ALA A 194 17.74 -21.88 16.36
C ALA A 194 18.89 -21.84 17.36
N HIS A 195 18.74 -22.58 18.47
CA HIS A 195 19.80 -22.79 19.47
C HIS A 195 20.35 -24.20 19.38
N GLY A 196 21.63 -24.35 19.69
CA GLY A 196 22.29 -25.64 19.77
C GLY A 196 23.61 -25.57 20.51
N VAL A 197 24.42 -26.61 20.38
CA VAL A 197 25.64 -26.77 21.17
C VAL A 197 26.87 -26.38 20.34
N ALA A 198 27.60 -25.37 20.81
CA ALA A 198 28.85 -24.98 20.18
C ALA A 198 29.90 -26.10 20.28
N GLY A 199 30.66 -26.33 19.21
CA GLY A 199 31.60 -27.44 19.18
C GLY A 199 32.60 -27.39 18.04
N HIS A 200 33.63 -28.24 18.10
CA HIS A 200 34.58 -28.38 17.01
C HIS A 200 33.93 -29.13 15.85
N GLY A 201 34.01 -28.60 14.63
CA GLY A 201 33.34 -29.13 13.44
C GLY A 201 33.77 -30.55 13.01
N SER A 202 34.87 -31.06 13.57
CA SER A 202 35.32 -32.45 13.34
C SER A 202 34.64 -33.49 14.22
N ARG A 203 33.83 -33.08 15.21
CA ARG A 203 33.08 -33.99 16.08
C ARG A 203 31.67 -34.20 15.51
N PRO A 204 31.05 -35.38 15.70
CA PRO A 204 29.65 -35.58 15.35
C PRO A 204 28.77 -34.50 15.99
N ALA A 205 28.00 -33.78 15.18
CA ALA A 205 27.14 -32.72 15.69
C ALA A 205 25.85 -33.32 16.25
N VAL A 206 25.61 -33.14 17.55
CA VAL A 206 24.41 -33.67 18.24
C VAL A 206 23.24 -32.68 18.14
N ASP A 207 23.52 -31.38 18.05
CA ASP A 207 22.52 -30.33 18.01
C ASP A 207 23.04 -29.10 17.25
N ASN A 208 23.11 -29.20 15.92
CA ASN A 208 23.67 -28.16 15.06
C ASN A 208 22.59 -27.13 14.69
N PRO A 209 22.63 -25.89 15.21
CA PRO A 209 21.60 -24.90 14.94
C PRO A 209 21.60 -24.45 13.47
N VAL A 210 22.73 -24.51 12.77
CA VAL A 210 22.82 -24.19 11.35
C VAL A 210 22.01 -25.18 10.53
N ALA A 211 22.20 -26.48 10.77
CA ALA A 211 21.48 -27.53 10.06
C ALA A 211 19.98 -27.51 10.40
N THR A 212 19.63 -27.34 11.68
CA THR A 212 18.23 -27.22 12.12
C THR A 212 17.52 -26.07 11.42
N LEU A 213 18.12 -24.88 11.41
CA LEU A 213 17.53 -23.71 10.76
C LEU A 213 17.47 -23.88 9.24
N ALA A 214 18.53 -24.36 8.60
CA ALA A 214 18.56 -24.59 7.16
C ALA A 214 17.45 -25.57 6.70
N HIS A 215 17.23 -26.67 7.43
CA HIS A 215 16.15 -27.60 7.13
C HIS A 215 14.76 -26.97 7.29
N ALA A 216 14.55 -26.13 8.31
CA ALA A 216 13.28 -25.44 8.48
C ALA A 216 13.03 -24.41 7.39
N LEU A 217 14.03 -23.59 7.04
CA LEU A 217 13.92 -22.65 5.93
C LEU A 217 13.67 -23.36 4.61
N SER A 218 14.28 -24.52 4.38
CA SER A 218 13.99 -25.35 3.21
C SER A 218 12.55 -25.83 3.17
N ARG A 219 11.95 -26.20 4.33
CA ARG A 219 10.53 -26.57 4.40
C ARG A 219 9.62 -25.37 4.14
N VAL A 220 9.93 -24.21 4.72
CA VAL A 220 9.18 -22.96 4.52
C VAL A 220 9.22 -22.55 3.03
N ALA A 221 10.41 -22.51 2.43
CA ALA A 221 10.58 -22.10 1.04
C ALA A 221 9.95 -23.08 0.02
N ALA A 222 9.90 -24.37 0.35
CA ALA A 222 9.33 -25.40 -0.52
C ALA A 222 7.84 -25.67 -0.27
N HIS A 223 7.22 -25.02 0.73
CA HIS A 223 5.83 -25.30 1.08
C HIS A 223 4.87 -24.82 -0.02
N PRO A 224 4.07 -25.72 -0.64
CA PRO A 224 3.10 -25.33 -1.64
C PRO A 224 1.85 -24.78 -0.96
N TRP A 225 1.79 -23.44 -0.84
CA TRP A 225 0.62 -22.78 -0.26
C TRP A 225 -0.64 -23.09 -1.09
N PRO A 226 -1.73 -23.59 -0.45
CA PRO A 226 -2.94 -23.93 -1.16
C PRO A 226 -3.63 -22.67 -1.70
N VAL A 227 -4.35 -22.83 -2.81
CA VAL A 227 -5.24 -21.78 -3.31
C VAL A 227 -6.37 -21.55 -2.29
N ARG A 228 -6.57 -20.29 -1.94
CA ARG A 228 -7.60 -19.80 -1.03
C ARG A 228 -8.22 -18.55 -1.64
N LEU A 229 -9.39 -18.69 -2.23
CA LEU A 229 -10.10 -17.56 -2.84
C LEU A 229 -10.96 -16.88 -1.79
N THR A 230 -10.57 -15.66 -1.40
CA THR A 230 -11.47 -14.80 -0.63
C THR A 230 -12.67 -14.38 -1.49
N PRO A 231 -13.80 -13.96 -0.90
CA PRO A 231 -14.96 -13.50 -1.66
C PRO A 231 -14.62 -12.42 -2.70
N SER A 232 -13.75 -11.47 -2.34
CA SER A 232 -13.29 -10.38 -3.20
C SER A 232 -12.41 -10.86 -4.34
N VAL A 233 -11.49 -11.81 -4.11
CA VAL A 233 -10.66 -12.40 -5.18
C VAL A 233 -11.53 -13.21 -6.13
N ALA A 234 -12.49 -14.00 -5.61
CA ALA A 234 -13.44 -14.71 -6.47
C ALA A 234 -14.29 -13.75 -7.32
N ALA A 235 -14.67 -12.59 -6.78
CA ALA A 235 -15.37 -11.56 -7.54
C ALA A 235 -14.50 -10.92 -8.61
N LEU A 236 -13.24 -10.59 -8.31
CA LEU A 236 -12.27 -10.11 -9.28
C LEU A 236 -12.15 -11.08 -10.47
N LEU A 237 -11.93 -12.36 -10.21
CA LEU A 237 -11.78 -13.39 -11.25
C LEU A 237 -13.03 -13.49 -12.15
N ARG A 238 -14.24 -13.38 -11.57
CA ARG A 238 -15.48 -13.33 -12.34
C ARG A 238 -15.53 -12.09 -13.24
N SER A 239 -15.26 -10.91 -12.68
CA SER A 239 -15.25 -9.67 -13.46
C SER A 239 -14.21 -9.68 -14.58
N LEU A 240 -13.00 -10.20 -14.33
CA LEU A 240 -11.98 -10.35 -15.37
C LEU A 240 -12.40 -11.33 -16.47
N SER A 241 -13.07 -12.44 -16.11
CA SER A 241 -13.62 -13.38 -17.09
C SER A 241 -14.66 -12.71 -17.99
N GLU A 242 -15.54 -11.88 -17.41
CA GLU A 242 -16.56 -11.13 -18.15
C GLU A 242 -15.94 -10.06 -19.05
N ILE A 243 -14.99 -9.28 -18.54
CA ILE A 243 -14.32 -8.19 -19.25
C ILE A 243 -13.49 -8.73 -20.43
N THR A 244 -12.81 -9.85 -20.25
CA THR A 244 -11.99 -10.47 -21.31
C THR A 244 -12.78 -11.38 -22.24
N GLY A 245 -14.03 -11.69 -21.91
CA GLY A 245 -14.86 -12.66 -22.63
C GLY A 245 -14.31 -14.10 -22.60
N THR A 246 -13.32 -14.38 -21.74
CA THR A 246 -12.63 -15.67 -21.66
C THR A 246 -12.73 -16.20 -20.22
N PRO A 247 -13.31 -17.40 -20.00
CA PRO A 247 -13.37 -18.00 -18.67
C PRO A 247 -11.97 -18.19 -18.07
N ILE A 248 -11.80 -17.82 -16.80
CA ILE A 248 -10.59 -18.12 -16.03
C ILE A 248 -10.73 -19.50 -15.38
N ASP A 249 -9.76 -20.38 -15.64
CA ASP A 249 -9.67 -21.71 -15.05
C ASP A 249 -9.13 -21.64 -13.61
N LEU A 250 -9.99 -21.96 -12.64
CA LEU A 250 -9.67 -21.87 -11.21
C LEU A 250 -8.68 -22.96 -10.75
N ASP A 251 -8.51 -24.04 -11.51
CA ASP A 251 -7.54 -25.10 -11.19
C ASP A 251 -6.13 -24.76 -11.69
N ARG A 252 -5.99 -23.70 -12.50
CA ARG A 252 -4.76 -23.32 -13.23
C ARG A 252 -4.41 -21.83 -13.06
N LEU A 253 -4.74 -21.26 -11.90
CA LEU A 253 -4.66 -19.81 -11.67
C LEU A 253 -3.27 -19.19 -11.88
N ASP A 254 -2.17 -19.91 -11.61
CA ASP A 254 -0.82 -19.40 -11.88
C ASP A 254 -0.58 -19.23 -13.39
N GLU A 255 -1.08 -20.17 -14.20
CA GLU A 255 -0.94 -20.16 -15.66
C GLU A 255 -1.90 -19.13 -16.28
N GLU A 256 -3.09 -18.98 -15.71
CA GLU A 256 -4.05 -17.94 -16.08
C GLU A 256 -3.53 -16.54 -15.75
N ALA A 257 -2.86 -16.34 -14.61
CA ALA A 257 -2.20 -15.08 -14.30
C ALA A 257 -1.12 -14.75 -15.34
N ALA A 258 -0.26 -15.72 -15.69
CA ALA A 258 0.74 -15.54 -16.73
C ALA A 258 0.11 -15.23 -18.10
N ARG A 259 -0.99 -15.90 -18.46
CA ARG A 259 -1.73 -15.69 -19.71
C ARG A 259 -2.34 -14.29 -19.81
N LEU A 260 -2.81 -13.74 -18.69
CA LEU A 260 -3.50 -12.44 -18.62
C LEU A 260 -2.55 -11.24 -18.44
N GLY A 261 -1.25 -11.47 -18.27
CA GLY A 261 -0.24 -10.42 -18.16
C GLY A 261 -0.56 -9.42 -17.05
N ALA A 262 -0.69 -8.13 -17.40
CA ALA A 262 -0.97 -7.06 -16.44
C ALA A 262 -2.27 -7.28 -15.63
N LEU A 263 -3.30 -7.89 -16.21
CA LEU A 263 -4.51 -8.26 -15.46
C LEU A 263 -4.26 -9.44 -14.52
N GLY A 264 -3.37 -10.36 -14.90
CA GLY A 264 -2.96 -11.48 -14.06
C GLY A 264 -2.27 -11.04 -12.77
N HIS A 265 -1.49 -9.96 -12.83
CA HIS A 265 -0.83 -9.36 -11.67
C HIS A 265 -1.83 -8.91 -10.58
N LEU A 266 -3.10 -8.64 -10.94
CA LEU A 266 -4.14 -8.24 -9.98
C LEU A 266 -4.57 -9.38 -9.04
N PHE A 267 -4.30 -10.64 -9.37
CA PHE A 267 -4.69 -11.76 -8.52
C PHE A 267 -3.58 -12.77 -8.23
N GLN A 268 -2.46 -12.76 -8.97
CA GLN A 268 -1.38 -13.75 -8.83
C GLN A 268 -0.88 -13.89 -7.38
N SER A 269 -0.77 -12.78 -6.65
CA SER A 269 -0.27 -12.78 -5.26
C SER A 269 -1.40 -12.87 -4.22
N GLN A 270 -2.66 -12.89 -4.65
CA GLN A 270 -3.86 -12.78 -3.80
C GLN A 270 -4.61 -14.10 -3.68
N ILE A 271 -4.21 -15.12 -4.43
CA ILE A 271 -4.86 -16.44 -4.46
C ILE A 271 -4.34 -17.38 -3.37
N ARG A 272 -3.29 -17.02 -2.64
CA ARG A 272 -2.69 -17.84 -1.57
C ARG A 272 -1.85 -17.02 -0.61
N ASN A 273 -1.55 -17.60 0.56
CA ASN A 273 -0.54 -17.09 1.47
C ASN A 273 0.87 -17.31 0.89
N SER A 274 1.90 -16.68 1.47
CA SER A 274 3.30 -16.88 1.07
C SER A 274 4.25 -16.64 2.23
N ALA A 275 5.40 -17.33 2.22
CA ALA A 275 6.46 -17.12 3.20
C ALA A 275 7.82 -17.33 2.53
N ASN A 276 8.65 -16.29 2.50
CA ASN A 276 9.94 -16.32 1.80
C ASN A 276 11.08 -16.01 2.78
N PRO A 277 12.09 -16.90 2.92
CA PRO A 277 13.33 -16.55 3.64
C PRO A 277 14.07 -15.40 2.94
N THR A 278 14.37 -14.34 3.69
CA THR A 278 15.00 -13.12 3.15
C THR A 278 16.38 -12.86 3.75
N MET A 279 16.68 -13.39 4.94
CA MET A 279 18.00 -13.24 5.59
C MET A 279 18.43 -14.53 6.27
N LEU A 280 19.73 -14.82 6.28
CA LEU A 280 20.33 -15.93 7.01
C LEU A 280 21.69 -15.52 7.58
N ARG A 281 21.91 -15.76 8.88
CA ARG A 281 23.16 -15.47 9.60
C ARG A 281 23.51 -16.64 10.52
N ALA A 282 24.66 -17.29 10.27
CA ALA A 282 25.15 -18.35 11.13
C ALA A 282 26.66 -18.58 10.99
N GLY A 283 27.32 -18.91 12.11
CA GLY A 283 28.75 -19.26 12.14
C GLY A 283 29.69 -18.06 12.04
N TYR A 284 30.93 -18.25 12.50
CA TYR A 284 31.99 -17.24 12.45
C TYR A 284 33.39 -17.82 12.16
N LYS A 285 33.53 -19.15 12.15
CA LYS A 285 34.77 -19.86 11.82
C LYS A 285 34.46 -21.25 11.28
N VAL A 286 35.12 -21.67 10.20
CA VAL A 286 34.81 -22.91 9.47
C VAL A 286 34.86 -24.19 10.31
N ASN A 287 35.76 -24.27 11.30
CA ASN A 287 35.91 -25.45 12.15
C ASN A 287 35.12 -25.37 13.47
N VAL A 288 34.15 -24.47 13.57
CA VAL A 288 33.32 -24.26 14.77
C VAL A 288 31.85 -24.34 14.40
N VAL A 289 31.13 -25.28 15.03
CA VAL A 289 29.67 -25.27 15.08
C VAL A 289 29.25 -24.15 16.04
N PRO A 290 28.45 -23.16 15.60
CA PRO A 290 27.98 -22.09 16.48
C PRO A 290 26.92 -22.60 17.46
N SER A 291 26.68 -21.85 18.53
CA SER A 291 25.57 -22.12 19.47
C SER A 291 24.23 -21.58 18.97
N THR A 292 24.23 -20.70 17.95
CA THR A 292 23.02 -20.07 17.41
C THR A 292 23.08 -19.92 15.89
N ALA A 293 21.90 -19.90 15.27
CA ALA A 293 21.69 -19.51 13.89
C ALA A 293 20.40 -18.66 13.82
N GLU A 294 20.40 -17.62 12.98
CA GLU A 294 19.30 -16.67 12.86
C GLU A 294 18.90 -16.50 11.39
N ALA A 295 17.60 -16.36 11.13
CA ALA A 295 17.07 -16.04 9.81
C ALA A 295 15.86 -15.10 9.91
N HIS A 296 15.52 -14.45 8.80
CA HIS A 296 14.29 -13.68 8.67
C HIS A 296 13.44 -14.21 7.52
N VAL A 297 12.13 -14.19 7.70
CA VAL A 297 11.13 -14.64 6.71
C VAL A 297 10.08 -13.53 6.54
N ASP A 298 9.83 -13.14 5.30
CA ASP A 298 8.68 -12.30 4.93
C ASP A 298 7.46 -13.21 4.70
N GLY A 299 6.53 -13.19 5.66
CA GLY A 299 5.25 -13.84 5.58
C GLY A 299 4.15 -12.88 5.15
N ARG A 300 3.28 -13.32 4.23
CA ARG A 300 2.09 -12.58 3.80
C ARG A 300 0.87 -13.50 3.81
N TYR A 301 -0.22 -13.06 4.41
CA TYR A 301 -1.45 -13.84 4.50
C TYR A 301 -2.68 -13.08 3.99
N LEU A 302 -3.66 -13.82 3.50
CA LEU A 302 -4.92 -13.25 3.00
C LEU A 302 -5.85 -12.85 4.16
N PRO A 303 -6.80 -11.92 3.93
CA PRO A 303 -7.86 -11.61 4.88
C PRO A 303 -8.55 -12.87 5.42
N GLY A 304 -8.64 -12.96 6.75
CA GLY A 304 -9.26 -14.07 7.46
C GLY A 304 -8.41 -15.35 7.59
N LEU A 305 -7.17 -15.37 7.09
CA LEU A 305 -6.30 -16.57 7.10
C LEU A 305 -5.04 -16.40 7.97
N ARG A 306 -5.05 -15.46 8.92
CA ARG A 306 -3.91 -15.21 9.82
C ARG A 306 -3.57 -16.47 10.61
N GLU A 307 -4.56 -17.08 11.25
CA GLU A 307 -4.36 -18.24 12.12
C GLU A 307 -3.88 -19.45 11.30
N GLU A 308 -4.52 -19.74 10.16
CA GLU A 308 -4.09 -20.81 9.23
C GLU A 308 -2.62 -20.62 8.81
N PHE A 309 -2.23 -19.38 8.48
CA PHE A 309 -0.85 -19.05 8.13
C PHE A 309 0.13 -19.31 9.29
N LEU A 310 -0.18 -18.79 10.48
CA LEU A 310 0.70 -18.86 11.64
C LEU A 310 0.89 -20.31 12.12
N GLU A 311 -0.18 -21.10 12.14
CA GLU A 311 -0.15 -22.52 12.49
C GLU A 311 0.68 -23.33 11.49
N THR A 312 0.47 -23.10 10.18
CA THR A 312 1.27 -23.74 9.13
C THR A 312 2.76 -23.41 9.27
N ILE A 313 3.10 -22.16 9.57
CA ILE A 313 4.50 -21.78 9.82
C ILE A 313 5.06 -22.50 11.04
N ASP A 314 4.33 -22.56 12.15
CA ASP A 314 4.82 -23.20 13.38
C ASP A 314 5.09 -24.71 13.16
N GLU A 315 4.24 -25.39 12.39
CA GLU A 315 4.47 -26.77 11.95
C GLU A 315 5.74 -26.91 11.09
N LEU A 316 5.93 -26.01 10.11
CA LEU A 316 7.08 -26.02 9.21
C LEU A 316 8.38 -25.71 9.96
N LEU A 317 8.36 -24.87 10.99
CA LEU A 317 9.54 -24.55 11.79
C LEU A 317 9.92 -25.71 12.71
N GLY A 318 8.93 -26.31 13.38
CA GLY A 318 9.13 -27.36 14.38
C GLY A 318 9.67 -26.82 15.71
N PRO A 319 9.80 -27.68 16.73
CA PRO A 319 9.90 -27.27 18.13
C PRO A 319 11.25 -26.65 18.54
N LYS A 320 12.26 -26.69 17.67
CA LYS A 320 13.63 -26.20 17.97
C LYS A 320 13.88 -24.76 17.52
N ILE A 321 12.90 -24.12 16.89
CA ILE A 321 13.03 -22.77 16.38
C ILE A 321 12.10 -21.86 17.17
N VAL A 322 12.67 -20.79 17.70
CA VAL A 322 11.92 -19.70 18.31
C VAL A 322 11.55 -18.72 17.19
N ARG A 323 10.26 -18.42 17.06
CA ARG A 323 9.74 -17.38 16.17
C ARG A 323 9.39 -16.15 16.98
N GLU A 324 9.92 -15.01 16.57
CA GLU A 324 9.56 -13.68 17.05
C GLU A 324 9.05 -12.85 15.87
N PHE A 325 8.11 -11.94 16.11
CA PHE A 325 7.66 -11.01 15.07
C PHE A 325 8.53 -9.75 15.11
N VAL A 326 9.11 -9.43 13.97
CA VAL A 326 9.67 -8.09 13.72
C VAL A 326 8.53 -7.12 13.41
N ASN A 327 7.55 -7.59 12.64
CA ASN A 327 6.34 -6.86 12.31
C ASN A 327 5.18 -7.85 12.15
N LEU A 328 3.99 -7.51 12.67
CA LEU A 328 2.80 -8.34 12.54
C LEU A 328 1.56 -7.46 12.36
N GLU A 329 1.13 -7.35 11.11
CA GLU A 329 0.06 -6.46 10.68
C GLU A 329 -1.12 -7.25 10.14
N ASP A 330 -2.33 -6.85 10.57
CA ASP A 330 -3.56 -7.47 10.11
C ASP A 330 -3.81 -7.32 8.61
N ALA A 331 -4.77 -8.11 8.13
CA ALA A 331 -5.22 -8.18 6.74
C ALA A 331 -6.63 -7.58 6.66
N PRO A 332 -6.78 -6.24 6.71
CA PRO A 332 -8.10 -5.61 6.70
C PRO A 332 -8.84 -5.95 5.40
N ALA A 333 -10.16 -6.04 5.51
CA ALA A 333 -11.06 -6.19 4.38
C ALA A 333 -12.28 -5.31 4.61
N ALA A 334 -12.57 -4.46 3.65
CA ALA A 334 -13.78 -3.66 3.62
C ALA A 334 -14.95 -4.46 3.01
N PRO A 335 -16.21 -4.11 3.33
CA PRO A 335 -17.37 -4.78 2.76
C PRO A 335 -17.40 -4.71 1.24
N TYR A 336 -17.63 -5.86 0.60
CA TYR A 336 -17.91 -5.94 -0.83
C TYR A 336 -18.87 -7.09 -1.13
N PRO A 337 -19.96 -6.87 -1.91
CA PRO A 337 -20.39 -5.59 -2.49
C PRO A 337 -20.91 -4.60 -1.43
N SER A 338 -20.83 -3.29 -1.71
CA SER A 338 -21.30 -2.23 -0.81
C SER A 338 -21.72 -0.98 -1.59
N ALA A 339 -22.61 -0.17 -1.00
CA ALA A 339 -23.06 1.09 -1.61
C ALA A 339 -21.91 2.09 -1.81
N PHE A 340 -20.90 2.06 -0.93
CA PHE A 340 -19.74 2.93 -1.08
C PHE A 340 -18.82 2.48 -2.20
N PHE A 341 -18.61 1.17 -2.37
CA PHE A 341 -17.92 0.66 -3.56
C PHE A 341 -18.61 1.12 -4.85
N ASP A 342 -19.94 1.05 -4.90
CA ASP A 342 -20.72 1.51 -6.06
C ASP A 342 -20.55 3.02 -6.32
N GLU A 343 -20.39 3.84 -5.27
CA GLU A 343 -20.08 5.27 -5.38
C GLU A 343 -18.69 5.51 -5.99
N LEU A 344 -17.67 4.77 -5.50
CA LEU A 344 -16.31 4.82 -6.05
C LEU A 344 -16.30 4.40 -7.52
N ALA A 345 -16.92 3.26 -7.84
CA ALA A 345 -17.05 2.75 -9.20
C ALA A 345 -17.81 3.74 -10.11
N GLY A 346 -18.89 4.32 -9.62
CA GLY A 346 -19.68 5.32 -10.34
C GLY A 346 -18.89 6.58 -10.67
N SER A 347 -18.02 7.04 -9.77
CA SER A 347 -17.16 8.20 -10.01
C SER A 347 -16.15 7.97 -11.14
N LEU A 348 -15.59 6.76 -11.24
CA LEU A 348 -14.72 6.37 -12.35
C LEU A 348 -15.47 6.30 -13.68
N VAL A 349 -16.62 5.62 -13.71
CA VAL A 349 -17.43 5.45 -14.93
C VAL A 349 -17.94 6.79 -15.46
N ALA A 350 -18.20 7.76 -14.59
CA ALA A 350 -18.63 9.10 -14.98
C ALA A 350 -17.54 9.88 -15.74
N GLU A 351 -16.26 9.63 -15.45
CA GLU A 351 -15.13 10.32 -16.09
C GLU A 351 -14.45 9.48 -17.18
N ASP A 352 -14.69 8.16 -17.21
CA ASP A 352 -14.20 7.23 -18.22
C ASP A 352 -15.29 6.20 -18.61
N PRO A 353 -15.95 6.37 -19.77
CA PRO A 353 -16.94 5.41 -20.27
C PRO A 353 -16.41 3.99 -20.54
N LEU A 354 -15.08 3.84 -20.69
CA LEU A 354 -14.42 2.54 -20.87
C LEU A 354 -14.08 1.86 -19.53
N ALA A 355 -14.32 2.55 -18.41
CA ALA A 355 -14.01 2.03 -17.09
C ALA A 355 -14.79 0.75 -16.78
N ARG A 356 -14.08 -0.20 -16.18
CA ARG A 356 -14.58 -1.42 -15.58
C ARG A 356 -14.00 -1.53 -14.17
N PRO A 357 -14.62 -0.88 -13.17
CA PRO A 357 -14.20 -1.01 -11.78
C PRO A 357 -14.40 -2.44 -11.29
N VAL A 358 -13.41 -2.99 -10.60
CA VAL A 358 -13.44 -4.37 -10.07
C VAL A 358 -12.93 -4.39 -8.63
N PRO A 359 -13.45 -5.28 -7.76
CA PRO A 359 -12.87 -5.44 -6.43
C PRO A 359 -11.45 -5.99 -6.54
N TYR A 360 -10.59 -5.57 -5.63
CA TYR A 360 -9.18 -5.97 -5.61
C TYR A 360 -8.71 -6.21 -4.19
N VAL A 361 -7.79 -7.15 -4.01
CA VAL A 361 -7.08 -7.33 -2.74
C VAL A 361 -5.62 -6.94 -2.98
N MET A 362 -5.12 -5.96 -2.25
CA MET A 362 -3.74 -5.54 -2.40
C MET A 362 -2.76 -6.62 -1.97
N SER A 363 -1.63 -6.73 -2.68
CA SER A 363 -0.51 -7.58 -2.24
C SER A 363 0.26 -6.97 -1.07
N GLY A 364 0.32 -5.65 -0.99
CA GLY A 364 0.94 -4.89 0.09
C GLY A 364 -0.01 -4.63 1.24
N GLY A 365 0.41 -3.75 2.15
CA GLY A 365 -0.42 -3.15 3.18
C GLY A 365 -0.29 -1.62 3.12
N THR A 366 -1.24 -0.93 3.74
CA THR A 366 -1.25 0.55 3.82
C THR A 366 -1.55 1.01 5.25
N ASP A 367 -1.52 2.32 5.47
CA ASP A 367 -2.03 2.97 6.68
C ASP A 367 -3.51 2.67 7.00
N ALA A 368 -4.29 2.12 6.06
CA ALA A 368 -5.68 1.71 6.30
C ALA A 368 -5.81 0.71 7.48
N LYS A 369 -4.73 -0.03 7.79
CA LYS A 369 -4.67 -0.95 8.94
C LYS A 369 -4.87 -0.24 10.27
N SER A 370 -4.28 0.94 10.44
CA SER A 370 -4.43 1.75 11.65
C SER A 370 -5.87 2.23 11.82
N PHE A 371 -6.50 2.68 10.73
CA PHE A 371 -7.88 3.15 10.75
C PHE A 371 -8.92 2.02 10.91
N ALA A 372 -8.66 0.86 10.32
CA ALA A 372 -9.47 -0.34 10.53
C ALA A 372 -9.53 -0.73 12.02
N GLY A 373 -8.43 -0.55 12.76
CA GLY A 373 -8.36 -0.78 14.21
C GLY A 373 -9.30 0.09 15.06
N ILE A 374 -9.76 1.23 14.53
CA ILE A 374 -10.76 2.10 15.19
C ILE A 374 -12.15 2.03 14.54
N GLY A 375 -12.36 1.10 13.60
CA GLY A 375 -13.67 0.81 12.98
C GLY A 375 -13.95 1.54 11.67
N ILE A 376 -12.94 2.10 11.00
CA ILE A 376 -13.11 2.79 9.70
C ILE A 376 -12.85 1.80 8.57
N GLU A 377 -13.80 1.69 7.64
CA GLU A 377 -13.70 0.80 6.47
C GLU A 377 -12.85 1.44 5.37
N GLY A 378 -11.64 0.92 5.14
CA GLY A 378 -10.68 1.45 4.16
C GLY A 378 -10.80 0.81 2.77
N TYR A 379 -10.83 1.64 1.73
CA TYR A 379 -10.80 1.23 0.33
C TYR A 379 -9.60 1.87 -0.37
N GLY A 380 -8.78 1.08 -1.06
CA GLY A 380 -7.70 1.63 -1.87
C GLY A 380 -8.27 2.25 -3.14
N PHE A 381 -8.17 3.57 -3.25
CA PHE A 381 -8.78 4.38 -4.31
C PHE A 381 -8.01 5.68 -4.52
N ALA A 382 -6.93 5.57 -5.28
CA ALA A 382 -6.13 6.65 -5.84
C ALA A 382 -6.36 6.72 -7.36
N PRO A 383 -7.46 7.36 -7.82
CA PRO A 383 -7.90 7.26 -9.20
C PRO A 383 -6.85 7.82 -10.15
N LEU A 384 -6.19 6.98 -10.94
CA LEU A 384 -5.10 7.38 -11.81
C LEU A 384 -5.23 6.74 -13.19
N MET A 385 -5.48 7.56 -14.20
CA MET A 385 -5.50 7.08 -15.58
C MET A 385 -4.07 7.00 -16.11
N LEU A 386 -3.59 5.78 -16.28
CA LEU A 386 -2.24 5.47 -16.74
C LEU A 386 -2.18 5.42 -18.25
N ARG A 387 -1.03 5.80 -18.81
CA ARG A 387 -0.73 5.55 -20.20
C ARG A 387 -0.30 4.09 -20.39
N PRO A 388 -0.62 3.43 -21.52
CA PRO A 388 -0.29 2.02 -21.74
C PRO A 388 1.21 1.69 -21.73
N ASP A 389 2.07 2.70 -21.95
CA ASP A 389 3.53 2.56 -21.99
C ASP A 389 4.21 2.64 -20.62
N LEU A 390 3.45 2.94 -19.56
CA LEU A 390 3.99 3.04 -18.21
C LEU A 390 3.86 1.72 -17.46
N ASP A 391 4.99 1.19 -17.01
CA ASP A 391 5.03 0.07 -16.07
C ASP A 391 4.73 0.56 -14.64
N TYR A 392 3.45 0.80 -14.35
CA TYR A 392 3.03 1.33 -13.05
C TYR A 392 3.46 0.44 -11.89
N PHE A 393 3.28 -0.88 -12.02
CA PHE A 393 3.68 -1.82 -10.97
C PHE A 393 5.19 -1.86 -10.77
N GLY A 394 5.99 -1.80 -11.84
CA GLY A 394 7.45 -1.75 -11.75
C GLY A 394 8.00 -0.43 -11.21
N MET A 395 7.21 0.65 -11.18
CA MET A 395 7.62 1.95 -10.63
C MET A 395 7.52 2.03 -9.10
N PHE A 396 6.71 1.18 -8.44
CA PHE A 396 6.71 1.09 -6.97
C PHE A 396 8.09 0.68 -6.46
N HIS A 397 8.69 1.55 -5.64
CA HIS A 397 10.08 1.44 -5.16
C HIS A 397 11.14 1.33 -6.28
N GLY A 398 10.73 1.52 -7.53
CA GLY A 398 11.56 1.43 -8.73
C GLY A 398 12.33 2.71 -9.00
N LYS A 399 12.98 2.74 -10.17
CA LYS A 399 13.71 3.90 -10.71
C LYS A 399 12.82 4.66 -11.70
N ASP A 400 13.13 5.93 -11.93
CA ASP A 400 12.45 6.79 -12.91
C ASP A 400 10.92 6.83 -12.75
N GLU A 401 10.48 6.81 -11.48
CA GLU A 401 9.08 6.93 -11.09
C GLU A 401 8.49 8.23 -11.62
N ARG A 402 7.29 8.13 -12.21
CA ARG A 402 6.58 9.27 -12.80
C ARG A 402 5.10 8.97 -12.97
N VAL A 403 4.29 10.02 -12.97
CA VAL A 403 2.85 9.94 -13.25
C VAL A 403 2.45 10.87 -14.39
N PRO A 404 1.53 10.45 -15.27
CA PRO A 404 1.07 11.28 -16.36
C PRO A 404 0.26 12.46 -15.82
N VAL A 405 0.53 13.66 -16.35
CA VAL A 405 -0.19 14.89 -15.98
C VAL A 405 -1.69 14.74 -16.25
N GLU A 406 -2.07 14.20 -17.41
CA GLU A 406 -3.46 13.92 -17.75
C GLU A 406 -4.11 12.91 -16.79
N GLY A 407 -3.32 11.99 -16.23
CA GLY A 407 -3.77 11.03 -15.23
C GLY A 407 -4.08 11.70 -13.89
N LEU A 408 -3.22 12.62 -13.44
CA LEU A 408 -3.46 13.43 -12.25
C LEU A 408 -4.71 14.31 -12.40
N GLU A 409 -4.90 14.91 -13.58
CA GLU A 409 -6.08 15.70 -13.89
C GLU A 409 -7.34 14.84 -13.91
N PHE A 410 -7.27 13.63 -14.48
CA PHE A 410 -8.37 12.66 -14.44
C PHE A 410 -8.74 12.30 -13.00
N GLY A 411 -7.77 11.92 -12.18
CA GLY A 411 -8.03 11.56 -10.79
C GLY A 411 -8.62 12.70 -9.97
N THR A 412 -8.16 13.93 -10.20
CA THR A 412 -8.75 15.13 -9.58
C THR A 412 -10.24 15.28 -9.94
N ARG A 413 -10.63 15.01 -11.19
CA ARG A 413 -12.04 15.03 -11.63
C ARG A 413 -12.86 13.89 -11.01
N VAL A 414 -12.30 12.69 -10.95
CA VAL A 414 -12.94 11.53 -10.30
C VAL A 414 -13.18 11.81 -8.82
N LEU A 415 -12.18 12.30 -8.08
CA LEU A 415 -12.33 12.70 -6.68
C LEU A 415 -13.34 13.83 -6.51
N THR A 416 -13.36 14.81 -7.43
CA THR A 416 -14.40 15.86 -7.42
C THR A 416 -15.80 15.25 -7.56
N ARG A 417 -15.99 14.33 -8.51
CA ARG A 417 -17.26 13.63 -8.75
C ARG A 417 -17.70 12.78 -7.56
N LEU A 418 -16.76 12.14 -6.89
CA LEU A 418 -17.03 11.38 -5.67
C LEU A 418 -17.60 12.33 -4.60
N LEU A 419 -16.91 13.45 -4.35
CA LEU A 419 -17.24 14.37 -3.27
C LEU A 419 -18.49 15.24 -3.51
N THR A 420 -18.90 15.49 -4.77
CA THR A 420 -20.04 16.37 -5.13
C THR A 420 -21.14 15.62 -5.86
#